data_AF-A0A7N0V4U8-F1
#
_entry.id   AF-A0A7N0V4U8-F1
#
_cell.length_a   1.000
_cell.length_b   1.000
_cell.length_c   1.000
_cell.angle_alpha   90.00
_cell.angle_beta   90.00
_cell.angle_gamma   90.00
#
_symmetry.space_group_name_H-M   'P 1'
#
loop_
_entity.id
_entity.type
_entity.pdbx_description
1 polymer ?
#
loop_
_entity_poly.entity_id
_entity_poly.type
_entity_poly.pdbx_seq_one_letter_code
_entity_poly.pdbx_strand_id
1 'polypeptide(L)'
;MENLSEKAAFIRESLLRSQTITDSMVAILGSFDHRLSALETAMRPTQIKTHSIRRAHENIDKTLKAAEVILAQFDLTRKAEAKILRGPHEDLESYLEAIDQLRSNVKFFSSNKSFKNSDGILNHANNLLAKAILKLEDEFRNILTSYSKPVEPDRLIDCLPNSLRPTQGSPGQQGDTPNRGPERPNRSLEHAVYTAPTLIPPRVLPLLHDLAQQMVQAGHQQQLFRTYR
;
A
#
# COMPACT_ATOMS: atom_id res chain seq x y z
N MET A 1 -51.28 -89.91 33.03
CA MET A 1 -51.16 -88.60 33.72
C MET A 1 -49.71 -88.19 33.95
N GLU A 2 -48.79 -89.12 34.26
CA GLU A 2 -47.35 -88.83 34.50
C GLU A 2 -46.63 -88.12 33.34
N ASN A 3 -46.88 -88.51 32.10
CA ASN A 3 -46.24 -87.88 30.91
C ASN A 3 -46.56 -86.38 30.77
N LEU A 4 -47.74 -85.95 31.26
CA LEU A 4 -48.14 -84.53 31.23
C LEU A 4 -47.52 -83.76 32.40
N SER A 5 -47.35 -84.40 33.56
CA SER A 5 -46.68 -83.78 34.71
C SER A 5 -45.18 -83.61 34.47
N GLU A 6 -44.51 -84.57 33.81
CA GLU A 6 -43.11 -84.43 33.40
C GLU A 6 -42.92 -83.28 32.40
N LYS A 7 -43.80 -83.18 31.38
CA LYS A 7 -43.76 -82.06 30.42
C LYS A 7 -43.99 -80.70 31.11
N ALA A 8 -44.95 -80.63 32.03
CA ALA A 8 -45.20 -79.41 32.79
C ALA A 8 -44.02 -79.04 33.72
N ALA A 9 -43.36 -80.03 34.32
CA ALA A 9 -42.15 -79.83 35.13
C ALA A 9 -40.98 -79.31 34.29
N PHE A 10 -40.75 -79.90 33.11
CA PHE A 10 -39.72 -79.46 32.17
C PHE A 10 -39.94 -78.02 31.67
N ILE A 11 -41.18 -77.65 31.35
CA ILE A 11 -41.52 -76.28 30.95
C ILE A 11 -41.27 -75.30 32.11
N ARG A 12 -41.65 -75.67 33.34
CA ARG A 12 -41.36 -74.85 34.53
C ARG A 12 -39.86 -74.66 34.75
N GLU A 13 -39.08 -75.72 34.63
CA GLU A 13 -37.62 -75.65 34.78
C GLU A 13 -37.00 -74.75 33.69
N SER A 14 -37.43 -74.92 32.43
CA SER A 14 -36.98 -74.09 31.32
C SER A 14 -37.33 -72.62 31.51
N LEU A 15 -38.52 -72.33 32.04
CA LEU A 15 -38.98 -70.97 32.34
C LEU A 15 -38.20 -70.35 33.50
N LEU A 16 -37.93 -71.10 34.58
CA LEU A 16 -37.05 -70.67 35.67
C LEU A 16 -35.62 -70.39 35.17
N ARG A 17 -35.11 -71.22 34.26
CA ARG A 17 -33.80 -71.02 33.62
C ARG A 17 -33.79 -69.73 32.79
N SER A 18 -34.83 -69.50 31.98
CA SER A 18 -34.99 -68.27 31.19
C SER A 18 -35.14 -67.02 32.07
N GLN A 19 -35.86 -67.12 33.19
CA GLN A 19 -35.99 -66.04 34.17
C GLN A 19 -34.61 -65.70 34.76
N THR A 20 -33.85 -66.72 35.20
CA THR A 20 -32.50 -66.53 35.75
C THR A 20 -31.56 -65.88 34.73
N ILE A 21 -31.64 -66.29 33.46
CA ILE A 21 -30.87 -65.67 32.37
C ILE A 21 -31.26 -64.20 32.20
N THR A 22 -32.57 -63.89 32.21
CA THR A 22 -33.08 -62.52 32.08
C THR A 22 -32.63 -61.65 33.25
N ASP A 23 -32.72 -62.15 34.48
CA ASP A 23 -32.27 -61.45 35.67
C ASP A 23 -30.75 -61.20 35.62
N SER A 24 -29.97 -62.17 35.12
CA SER A 24 -28.53 -61.98 34.89
C SER A 24 -28.25 -60.87 33.86
N MET A 25 -29.03 -60.82 32.78
CA MET A 25 -28.90 -59.79 31.74
C MET A 25 -29.26 -58.41 32.28
N VAL A 26 -30.32 -58.30 33.09
CA VAL A 26 -30.70 -57.06 33.77
C VAL A 26 -29.60 -56.60 34.72
N ALA A 27 -29.02 -57.52 35.51
CA ALA A 27 -27.91 -57.19 36.39
C ALA A 27 -26.67 -56.71 35.62
N ILE A 28 -26.34 -57.36 34.50
CA ILE A 28 -25.23 -56.97 33.63
C ILE A 28 -25.48 -55.58 33.03
N LEU A 29 -26.66 -55.32 32.47
CA LEU A 29 -27.01 -54.01 31.89
C LEU A 29 -27.00 -52.90 32.93
N GLY A 30 -27.55 -53.16 34.13
CA GLY A 30 -27.47 -52.22 35.25
C GLY A 30 -26.03 -51.92 35.66
N SER A 31 -25.16 -52.93 35.65
CA SER A 31 -23.72 -52.72 35.93
C SER A 31 -23.03 -51.88 34.86
N PHE A 32 -23.41 -52.01 33.58
CA PHE A 32 -22.89 -51.18 32.50
C PHE A 32 -23.35 -49.74 32.64
N ASP A 33 -24.62 -49.50 32.92
CA ASP A 33 -25.18 -48.16 33.12
C ASP A 33 -24.46 -47.43 34.27
N HIS A 34 -24.28 -48.12 35.40
CA HIS A 34 -23.54 -47.57 36.54
C HIS A 34 -22.08 -47.24 36.18
N ARG A 35 -21.40 -48.13 35.44
CA ARG A 35 -20.01 -47.90 35.00
C ARG A 35 -19.89 -46.77 33.99
N LEU A 36 -20.83 -46.66 33.05
CA LEU A 36 -20.89 -45.56 32.07
C LEU A 36 -21.16 -44.23 32.75
N SER A 37 -22.10 -44.19 33.69
CA SER A 37 -22.41 -43.00 34.48
C SER A 37 -21.22 -42.54 35.33
N ALA A 38 -20.53 -43.48 35.99
CA ALA A 38 -19.30 -43.20 36.73
C ALA A 38 -18.17 -42.70 35.82
N LEU A 39 -18.00 -43.31 34.63
CA LEU A 39 -17.01 -42.90 33.65
C LEU A 39 -17.30 -41.49 33.12
N GLU A 40 -18.54 -41.19 32.75
CA GLU A 40 -18.93 -39.86 32.27
C GLU A 40 -18.68 -38.81 33.35
N THR A 41 -19.08 -39.09 34.60
CA THR A 41 -18.86 -38.21 35.73
C THR A 41 -17.37 -37.97 35.99
N ALA A 42 -16.53 -39.00 35.87
CA ALA A 42 -15.08 -38.89 36.00
C ALA A 42 -14.42 -38.14 34.83
N MET A 43 -14.93 -38.27 33.60
CA MET A 43 -14.35 -37.66 32.40
C MET A 43 -14.79 -36.21 32.17
N ARG A 44 -16.03 -35.86 32.55
CA ARG A 44 -16.63 -34.54 32.28
C ARG A 44 -15.77 -33.36 32.76
N PRO A 45 -15.20 -33.35 33.98
CA PRO A 45 -14.33 -32.25 34.42
C PRO A 45 -13.12 -32.04 33.51
N THR A 46 -12.48 -33.13 33.08
CA THR A 46 -11.32 -33.10 32.17
C THR A 46 -11.72 -32.57 30.80
N GLN A 47 -12.87 -33.00 30.26
CA GLN A 47 -13.36 -32.50 28.97
C GLN A 47 -13.65 -30.99 29.01
N ILE A 48 -14.35 -30.51 30.04
CA ILE A 48 -14.66 -29.09 30.20
C ILE A 48 -13.37 -28.27 30.30
N LYS A 49 -12.44 -28.70 31.14
CA LYS A 49 -11.16 -28.03 31.33
C LYS A 49 -10.35 -28.02 30.04
N THR A 50 -10.25 -29.14 29.34
CA THR A 50 -9.55 -29.25 28.05
C THR A 50 -10.15 -28.33 26.98
N HIS A 51 -11.49 -28.27 26.88
CA HIS A 51 -12.16 -27.39 25.94
C HIS A 51 -11.90 -25.90 26.26
N SER A 52 -11.98 -25.52 27.54
CA SER A 52 -11.67 -24.15 27.96
C SER A 52 -10.23 -23.75 27.65
N ILE A 53 -9.27 -24.66 27.87
CA ILE A 53 -7.84 -24.45 27.58
C ILE A 53 -7.64 -24.30 26.08
N ARG A 54 -8.19 -25.18 25.26
CA ARG A 54 -8.09 -25.09 23.79
C ARG A 54 -8.64 -23.76 23.29
N ARG A 55 -9.82 -23.35 23.76
CA ARG A 55 -10.43 -22.07 23.38
C ARG A 55 -9.58 -20.88 23.82
N ALA A 56 -8.99 -20.94 25.01
CA ALA A 56 -8.07 -19.91 25.49
C ALA A 56 -6.84 -19.81 24.58
N HIS A 57 -6.21 -20.93 24.23
CA HIS A 57 -5.08 -20.96 23.29
C HIS A 57 -5.45 -20.38 21.92
N GLU A 58 -6.58 -20.77 21.35
CA GLU A 58 -7.03 -20.22 20.06
C GLU A 58 -7.26 -18.69 20.12
N ASN A 59 -7.81 -18.19 21.24
CA ASN A 59 -8.00 -16.76 21.44
C ASN A 59 -6.67 -16.03 21.60
N ILE A 60 -5.71 -16.62 22.32
CA ILE A 60 -4.35 -16.09 22.47
C ILE A 60 -3.67 -16.00 21.11
N ASP A 61 -3.68 -17.08 20.33
CA ASP A 61 -3.05 -17.13 19.01
C ASP A 61 -3.66 -16.10 18.04
N LYS A 62 -4.99 -15.95 18.05
CA LYS A 62 -5.67 -14.93 17.23
C LYS A 62 -5.26 -13.51 17.64
N THR A 63 -5.16 -13.27 18.94
CA THR A 63 -4.76 -11.95 19.48
C THR A 63 -3.30 -11.67 19.16
N LEU A 64 -2.42 -12.68 19.26
CA LEU A 64 -1.01 -12.57 18.90
C LEU A 64 -0.85 -12.19 17.43
N LYS A 65 -1.50 -12.92 16.51
CA LYS A 65 -1.47 -12.61 15.07
C LYS A 65 -1.97 -11.21 14.75
N ALA A 66 -3.06 -10.79 15.41
CA ALA A 66 -3.56 -9.42 15.23
C ALA A 66 -2.55 -8.38 15.71
N ALA A 67 -1.87 -8.62 16.83
CA ALA A 67 -0.82 -7.74 17.34
C ALA A 67 0.41 -7.67 16.42
N GLU A 68 0.83 -8.80 15.84
CA GLU A 68 1.94 -8.86 14.87
C GLU A 68 1.68 -7.99 13.64
N VAL A 69 0.47 -8.03 13.09
CA VAL A 69 0.07 -7.17 11.95
C VAL A 69 0.18 -5.69 12.31
N ILE A 70 -0.24 -5.31 13.51
CA ILE A 70 -0.16 -3.93 13.97
C ILE A 70 1.31 -3.50 14.14
N LEU A 71 2.12 -4.33 14.80
CA LEU A 71 3.54 -4.06 15.01
C LEU A 71 4.30 -3.91 13.68
N ALA A 72 4.01 -4.77 12.70
CA ALA A 72 4.57 -4.62 11.35
C ALA A 72 4.24 -3.25 10.76
N GLN A 73 3.01 -2.76 10.95
CA GLN A 73 2.59 -1.46 10.45
C GLN A 73 3.32 -0.29 11.13
N PHE A 74 3.63 -0.42 12.42
CA PHE A 74 4.49 0.54 13.12
C PHE A 74 5.91 0.56 12.54
N ASP A 75 6.49 -0.62 12.29
CA ASP A 75 7.84 -0.73 11.72
C ASP A 75 7.90 -0.12 10.32
N LEU A 76 6.88 -0.34 9.49
CA LEU A 76 6.77 0.29 8.17
C LEU A 76 6.65 1.81 8.28
N THR A 77 5.86 2.32 9.22
CA THR A 77 5.74 3.77 9.46
C THR A 77 7.09 4.38 9.85
N ARG A 78 7.83 3.71 10.73
CA ARG A 78 9.16 4.15 11.19
C ARG A 78 10.21 4.10 10.08
N LYS A 79 10.19 3.06 9.23
CA LYS A 79 11.06 2.96 8.05
C LYS A 79 10.78 4.07 7.04
N ALA A 80 9.51 4.34 6.77
CA ALA A 80 9.11 5.43 5.88
C ALA A 80 9.53 6.79 6.46
N GLU A 81 9.38 7.00 7.78
CA GLU A 81 9.84 8.22 8.46
C GLU A 81 11.33 8.51 8.24
N ALA A 82 12.19 7.50 8.36
CA ALA A 82 13.62 7.68 8.09
C ALA A 82 13.87 8.18 6.66
N LYS A 83 13.14 7.66 5.67
CA LYS A 83 13.23 8.11 4.27
C LYS A 83 12.71 9.55 4.10
N ILE A 84 11.57 9.88 4.73
CA ILE A 84 11.01 11.25 4.67
C ILE A 84 11.94 12.30 5.29
N LEU A 85 12.62 11.95 6.38
CA LEU A 85 13.55 12.85 7.06
C LEU A 85 14.82 13.10 6.25
N ARG A 86 15.34 12.11 5.52
CA ARG A 86 16.49 12.27 4.61
C ARG A 86 16.19 13.23 3.46
N GLY A 87 14.96 13.20 2.95
CA GLY A 87 14.49 14.13 1.93
C GLY A 87 14.65 13.58 0.50
N PRO A 88 13.97 14.23 -0.47
CA PRO A 88 13.90 13.79 -1.87
C PRO A 88 15.21 13.92 -2.67
N HIS A 89 16.25 14.59 -2.15
CA HIS A 89 17.48 14.85 -2.89
C HIS A 89 18.41 13.62 -3.02
N GLU A 90 18.39 12.69 -2.06
CA GLU A 90 19.21 11.46 -2.10
C GLU A 90 18.66 10.45 -3.12
N ASP A 91 17.35 10.18 -3.04
CA ASP A 91 16.66 9.21 -3.89
C ASP A 91 15.16 9.55 -3.95
N LEU A 92 14.75 10.18 -5.05
CA LEU A 92 13.35 10.57 -5.24
C LEU A 92 12.44 9.34 -5.30
N GLU A 93 12.86 8.25 -5.93
CA GLU A 93 12.00 7.07 -6.12
C GLU A 93 11.72 6.40 -4.76
N SER A 94 12.75 6.16 -3.96
CA SER A 94 12.59 5.66 -2.59
C SER A 94 11.77 6.61 -1.70
N TYR A 95 11.91 7.92 -1.92
CA TYR A 95 11.17 8.93 -1.17
C TYR A 95 9.67 8.91 -1.50
N LEU A 96 9.32 8.81 -2.77
CA LEU A 96 7.94 8.69 -3.23
C LEU A 96 7.31 7.39 -2.73
N GLU A 97 8.04 6.27 -2.79
CA GLU A 97 7.59 5.00 -2.21
C GLU A 97 7.28 5.13 -0.71
N ALA A 98 8.08 5.88 0.04
CA ALA A 98 7.84 6.13 1.45
C ALA A 98 6.56 6.95 1.71
N ILE A 99 6.25 7.91 0.84
CA ILE A 99 5.00 8.68 0.91
C ILE A 99 3.80 7.76 0.67
N ASP A 100 3.86 6.92 -0.35
CA ASP A 100 2.77 5.98 -0.67
C ASP A 100 2.59 4.94 0.44
N GLN A 101 3.68 4.47 1.04
CA GLN A 101 3.64 3.62 2.22
C GLN A 101 2.97 4.31 3.42
N LEU A 102 3.27 5.59 3.68
CA LEU A 102 2.60 6.35 4.74
C LEU A 102 1.10 6.54 4.46
N ARG A 103 0.71 6.82 3.21
CA ARG A 103 -0.70 6.90 2.81
C ARG A 103 -1.43 5.58 3.02
N SER A 104 -0.82 4.47 2.62
CA SER A 104 -1.34 3.12 2.89
C SER A 104 -1.52 2.88 4.39
N ASN A 105 -0.54 3.30 5.19
CA ASN A 105 -0.59 3.17 6.64
C ASN A 105 -1.70 3.99 7.28
N VAL A 106 -1.90 5.24 6.85
CA VAL A 106 -3.03 6.08 7.27
C VAL A 106 -4.36 5.43 6.88
N LYS A 107 -4.47 4.87 5.67
CA LYS A 107 -5.68 4.16 5.23
C LYS A 107 -5.97 2.92 6.07
N PHE A 108 -4.95 2.15 6.42
CA PHE A 108 -5.08 0.98 7.29
C PHE A 108 -5.60 1.36 8.68
N PHE A 109 -4.97 2.34 9.34
CA PHE A 109 -5.37 2.75 10.69
C PHE A 109 -6.71 3.51 10.72
N SER A 110 -7.06 4.24 9.67
CA SER A 110 -8.37 4.90 9.56
C SER A 110 -9.52 3.93 9.32
N SER A 111 -9.27 2.81 8.63
CA SER A 111 -10.25 1.74 8.42
C SER A 111 -10.42 0.88 9.67
N ASN A 112 -9.33 0.67 10.44
CA ASN A 112 -9.32 -0.12 11.66
C ASN A 112 -9.37 0.76 12.93
N LYS A 113 -10.49 1.47 13.15
CA LYS A 113 -10.72 2.35 14.33
C LYS A 113 -10.81 1.63 15.68
N SER A 114 -10.56 0.31 15.74
CA SER A 114 -10.69 -0.49 16.97
C SER A 114 -9.61 -0.22 18.01
N PHE A 115 -8.57 0.55 17.67
CA PHE A 115 -7.39 0.72 18.53
C PHE A 115 -7.35 2.10 19.17
N LYS A 116 -7.41 2.17 20.52
CA LYS A 116 -7.33 3.45 21.25
C LYS A 116 -6.04 4.25 20.98
N ASN A 117 -4.98 3.61 20.50
CA ASN A 117 -3.70 4.25 20.21
C ASN A 117 -3.49 4.54 18.70
N SER A 118 -4.46 4.25 17.83
CA SER A 118 -4.34 4.52 16.39
C SER A 118 -4.30 6.01 16.08
N ASP A 119 -4.98 6.83 16.89
CA ASP A 119 -5.09 8.27 16.64
C ASP A 119 -3.74 8.98 16.75
N GLY A 120 -2.89 8.60 17.71
CA GLY A 120 -1.54 9.15 17.84
C GLY A 120 -0.66 8.87 16.63
N ILE A 121 -0.70 7.63 16.13
CA ILE A 121 0.05 7.21 14.93
C ILE A 121 -0.50 7.90 13.69
N LEU A 122 -1.82 7.98 13.57
CA LEU A 122 -2.48 8.59 12.42
C LEU A 122 -2.14 10.08 12.36
N ASN A 123 -2.13 10.78 13.50
CA ASN A 123 -1.66 12.15 13.58
C ASN A 123 -0.16 12.26 13.22
N HIS A 124 0.69 11.38 13.74
CA HIS A 124 2.13 11.35 13.39
C HIS A 124 2.36 11.14 11.90
N ALA A 125 1.71 10.14 11.30
CA ALA A 125 1.81 9.83 9.87
C ALA A 125 1.27 10.97 9.00
N ASN A 126 0.15 11.61 9.39
CA ASN A 126 -0.36 12.78 8.69
C ASN A 126 0.59 13.98 8.78
N ASN A 127 1.19 14.23 9.94
CA ASN A 127 2.20 15.28 10.10
C ASN A 127 3.43 15.00 9.23
N LEU A 128 3.84 13.74 9.14
CA LEU A 128 4.96 13.32 8.33
C LEU A 128 4.66 13.44 6.83
N LEU A 129 3.43 13.12 6.40
CA LEU A 129 2.97 13.37 5.03
C LEU A 129 2.96 14.86 4.70
N ALA A 130 2.47 15.72 5.61
CA ALA A 130 2.51 17.17 5.42
C ALA A 130 3.95 17.67 5.25
N LYS A 131 4.88 17.22 6.10
CA LYS A 131 6.32 17.54 5.97
C LYS A 131 6.89 17.02 4.65
N ALA A 132 6.48 15.84 4.21
CA ALA A 132 6.97 15.25 2.98
C ALA A 132 6.57 16.09 1.76
N ILE A 133 5.31 16.54 1.74
CA ILE A 133 4.79 17.38 0.65
C ILE A 133 5.50 18.73 0.61
N LEU A 134 5.78 19.35 1.76
CA LEU A 134 6.57 20.59 1.81
C LEU A 134 7.97 20.41 1.21
N LYS A 135 8.64 19.29 1.52
CA LYS A 135 9.95 18.98 0.92
C LYS A 135 9.87 18.73 -0.59
N LEU A 136 8.80 18.11 -1.08
CA LEU A 136 8.58 17.96 -2.53
C LEU A 136 8.36 19.32 -3.20
N GLU A 137 7.63 20.22 -2.56
CA GLU A 137 7.43 21.58 -3.05
C GLU A 137 8.76 22.34 -3.14
N ASP A 138 9.60 22.26 -2.11
CA ASP A 138 10.92 22.90 -2.08
C ASP A 138 11.83 22.35 -3.18
N GLU A 139 11.86 21.03 -3.41
CA GLU A 139 12.62 20.46 -4.54
C GLU A 139 12.08 20.90 -5.89
N PHE A 140 10.75 20.90 -6.06
CA PHE A 140 10.12 21.35 -7.30
C PHE A 140 10.53 22.81 -7.60
N ARG A 141 10.51 23.68 -6.58
CA ARG A 141 10.98 25.07 -6.67
C ARG A 141 12.48 25.16 -6.97
N ASN A 142 13.30 24.34 -6.31
CA ASN A 142 14.75 24.33 -6.51
C ASN A 142 15.11 23.92 -7.94
N ILE A 143 14.45 22.90 -8.49
CA ILE A 143 14.62 22.44 -9.86
C ILE A 143 14.23 23.57 -10.83
N LEU A 144 13.05 24.17 -10.67
CA LEU A 144 12.62 25.28 -11.53
C LEU A 144 13.59 26.46 -11.47
N THR A 145 14.03 26.86 -10.28
CA THR A 145 14.97 27.99 -10.11
C THR A 145 16.34 27.68 -10.72
N SER A 146 16.80 26.42 -10.62
CA SER A 146 18.12 26.02 -11.13
C SER A 146 18.17 25.93 -12.65
N TYR A 147 17.07 25.51 -13.29
CA TYR A 147 17.03 25.24 -14.72
C TYR A 147 16.30 26.31 -15.54
N SER A 148 15.38 27.09 -14.96
CA SER A 148 14.66 28.18 -15.65
C SER A 148 15.44 29.51 -15.59
N LYS A 149 16.68 29.51 -16.10
CA LYS A 149 17.49 30.73 -16.20
C LYS A 149 17.03 31.59 -17.39
N PRO A 150 17.07 32.94 -17.29
CA PRO A 150 16.78 33.81 -18.42
C PRO A 150 17.59 33.40 -19.64
N VAL A 151 16.93 33.26 -20.79
CA VAL A 151 17.64 32.95 -22.04
C VAL A 151 18.42 34.18 -22.47
N GLU A 152 19.74 34.03 -22.58
CA GLU A 152 20.59 35.07 -23.13
C GLU A 152 20.09 35.48 -24.52
N PRO A 153 19.97 36.79 -24.80
CA PRO A 153 19.38 37.29 -26.05
C PRO A 153 20.11 36.76 -27.30
N ASP A 154 21.42 36.53 -27.19
CA ASP A 154 22.24 35.97 -28.27
C ASP A 154 21.77 34.56 -28.68
N ARG A 155 21.33 33.74 -27.73
CA ARG A 155 20.80 32.39 -28.01
C ARG A 155 19.43 32.43 -28.70
N LEU A 156 18.64 33.48 -28.47
CA LEU A 156 17.38 33.70 -29.18
C LEU A 156 17.64 34.13 -30.63
N ILE A 157 18.70 34.90 -30.88
CA ILE A 157 19.13 35.29 -32.22
C ILE A 157 19.62 34.06 -33.00
N ASP A 158 20.31 33.13 -32.33
CA ASP A 158 20.70 31.84 -32.90
C ASP A 158 19.50 30.91 -33.20
N CYS A 159 18.32 31.18 -32.66
CA CYS A 159 17.10 30.43 -33.00
C CYS A 159 16.39 30.97 -34.25
N LEU A 160 16.82 32.12 -34.78
CA LEU A 160 16.24 32.72 -35.99
C LEU A 160 16.82 32.10 -37.27
N PRO A 161 16.01 31.96 -38.34
CA PRO A 161 16.51 31.56 -39.65
C PRO A 161 17.54 32.58 -40.14
N ASN A 162 18.56 32.11 -40.88
CA ASN A 162 19.72 32.91 -41.33
C ASN A 162 19.33 34.25 -42.00
N SER A 163 18.16 34.32 -42.64
CA SER A 163 17.61 35.52 -43.29
C SER A 163 17.13 36.63 -42.33
N LEU A 164 16.96 36.34 -41.04
CA LEU A 164 16.44 37.26 -40.02
C LEU A 164 17.47 37.60 -38.93
N ARG A 165 18.67 36.99 -38.95
CA ARG A 165 19.74 37.35 -38.02
C ARG A 165 20.32 38.72 -38.42
N PRO A 166 20.58 39.63 -37.46
CA PRO A 166 21.33 40.84 -37.75
C PRO A 166 22.71 40.40 -38.23
N THR A 167 23.07 40.75 -39.47
CA THR A 167 24.43 40.54 -39.97
C THR A 167 25.37 41.25 -39.00
N GLN A 168 26.14 40.50 -38.21
CA GLN A 168 27.22 41.12 -37.45
C GLN A 168 28.15 41.76 -38.48
N GLY A 169 28.14 43.09 -38.52
CA GLY A 169 28.99 43.87 -39.40
C GLY A 169 30.44 43.54 -39.09
N SER A 170 31.03 42.63 -39.87
CA SER A 170 32.47 42.53 -39.95
C SER A 170 32.98 43.72 -40.78
N PRO A 171 33.95 44.48 -40.27
CA PRO A 171 34.45 45.66 -40.94
C PRO A 171 35.37 45.26 -42.10
N GLY A 172 35.06 45.78 -43.29
CA GLY A 172 36.02 45.90 -44.39
C GLY A 172 35.73 45.03 -45.60
N GLN A 173 35.14 45.62 -46.63
CA GLN A 173 35.86 45.92 -47.86
C GLN A 173 34.99 46.84 -48.75
N GLN A 174 35.58 47.99 -49.10
CA GLN A 174 35.06 48.95 -50.07
C GLN A 174 35.01 48.35 -51.48
N GLY A 175 34.00 48.75 -52.25
CA GLY A 175 33.91 48.48 -53.68
C GLY A 175 32.63 49.08 -54.27
N ASP A 176 32.77 50.27 -54.85
CA ASP A 176 31.73 51.11 -55.47
C ASP A 176 30.92 50.45 -56.58
N THR A 177 29.60 50.69 -56.63
CA THR A 177 28.89 51.55 -57.62
C THR A 177 27.38 51.26 -57.69
N PRO A 178 26.52 52.24 -58.08
CA PRO A 178 25.07 52.14 -57.95
C PRO A 178 24.33 51.98 -59.30
N ASN A 179 23.36 51.07 -59.42
CA ASN A 179 22.19 51.30 -60.29
C ASN A 179 20.98 50.40 -59.98
N ARG A 180 19.80 50.94 -60.31
CA ARG A 180 18.41 50.53 -60.01
C ARG A 180 18.02 49.10 -60.42
N GLY A 181 17.16 48.48 -59.58
CA GLY A 181 16.65 47.09 -59.64
C GLY A 181 15.54 46.80 -60.65
N PRO A 182 14.55 45.90 -60.38
CA PRO A 182 14.31 45.05 -59.22
C PRO A 182 14.25 43.55 -59.60
N GLU A 183 15.28 42.77 -59.27
CA GLU A 183 15.15 41.31 -59.33
C GLU A 183 14.62 40.79 -58.00
N ARG A 184 13.38 40.30 -58.01
CA ARG A 184 12.77 39.56 -56.91
C ARG A 184 13.62 38.31 -56.63
N PRO A 185 14.10 38.07 -55.41
CA PRO A 185 14.00 36.72 -54.90
C PRO A 185 12.57 36.60 -54.39
N ASN A 186 11.79 35.83 -55.14
CA ASN A 186 10.58 35.19 -54.66
C ASN A 186 10.89 34.64 -53.25
N ARG A 187 10.49 35.37 -52.19
CA ARG A 187 10.48 34.85 -50.82
C ARG A 187 9.36 33.82 -50.80
N SER A 188 9.64 32.66 -51.38
CA SER A 188 9.05 31.42 -50.94
C SER A 188 9.14 31.48 -49.42
N LEU A 189 7.99 31.52 -48.73
CA LEU A 189 7.96 31.12 -47.33
C LEU A 189 8.32 29.64 -47.32
N GLU A 190 9.58 29.30 -47.61
CA GLU A 190 10.14 28.04 -47.16
C GLU A 190 9.96 28.08 -45.66
N HIS A 191 9.15 27.15 -45.16
CA HIS A 191 8.82 26.97 -43.75
C HIS A 191 10.02 27.38 -42.89
N ALA A 192 9.97 28.57 -42.30
CA ALA A 192 11.03 29.03 -41.43
C ALA A 192 11.15 27.99 -40.32
N VAL A 193 12.21 27.18 -40.35
CA VAL A 193 12.45 26.16 -39.33
C VAL A 193 12.99 26.90 -38.12
N TYR A 194 12.07 27.41 -37.31
CA TYR A 194 12.38 27.97 -36.02
C TYR A 194 12.90 26.84 -35.13
N THR A 195 14.15 26.95 -34.68
CA THR A 195 14.68 26.02 -33.69
C THR A 195 14.21 26.52 -32.33
N ALA A 196 13.25 25.82 -31.70
CA ALA A 196 12.72 26.24 -30.42
C ALA A 196 13.84 26.21 -29.34
N PRO A 197 14.03 27.29 -28.56
CA PRO A 197 14.99 27.28 -27.48
C PRO A 197 14.62 26.21 -26.45
N THR A 198 15.55 25.32 -26.13
CA THR A 198 15.36 24.36 -25.03
C THR A 198 15.53 25.10 -23.71
N LEU A 199 14.42 25.55 -23.12
CA LEU A 199 14.37 26.33 -21.87
C LEU A 199 14.71 25.50 -20.62
N ILE A 200 14.32 24.22 -20.61
CA ILE A 200 14.60 23.27 -19.53
C ILE A 200 15.23 22.03 -20.14
N PRO A 201 16.33 21.48 -19.59
CA PRO A 201 16.94 20.27 -20.12
C PRO A 201 15.95 19.08 -20.15
N PRO A 202 15.91 18.29 -21.24
CA PRO A 202 14.98 17.17 -21.39
C PRO A 202 15.15 16.05 -20.36
N ARG A 203 16.30 16.02 -19.66
CA ARG A 203 16.56 15.08 -18.56
C ARG A 203 15.83 15.44 -17.25
N VAL A 204 15.44 16.70 -17.09
CA VAL A 204 14.82 17.23 -15.87
C VAL A 204 13.29 17.19 -15.97
N LEU A 205 12.75 17.17 -17.19
CA LEU A 205 11.32 17.11 -17.47
C LEU A 205 10.61 15.88 -16.87
N PRO A 206 11.14 14.65 -16.99
CA PRO A 206 10.53 13.47 -16.35
C PRO A 206 10.48 13.60 -14.83
N LEU A 207 11.58 14.04 -14.22
CA LEU A 207 11.66 14.26 -12.77
C LEU A 207 10.63 15.29 -12.28
N LEU A 208 10.51 16.40 -13.01
CA LEU A 208 9.55 17.46 -12.71
C LEU A 208 8.10 16.98 -12.88
N HIS A 209 7.85 16.11 -13.87
CA HIS A 209 6.54 15.47 -14.08
C HIS A 209 6.17 14.55 -12.92
N ASP A 210 7.10 13.69 -12.48
CA ASP A 210 6.85 12.74 -11.38
C ASP A 210 6.57 13.48 -10.06
N LEU A 211 7.37 14.51 -9.76
CA LEU A 211 7.14 15.43 -8.64
C LEU A 211 5.75 16.07 -8.73
N ALA A 212 5.40 16.59 -9.90
CA ALA A 212 4.13 17.27 -10.10
C ALA A 212 2.93 16.34 -9.95
N GLN A 213 3.02 15.14 -10.52
CA GLN A 213 1.98 14.12 -10.42
C GLN A 213 1.76 13.73 -8.95
N GLN A 214 2.82 13.60 -8.15
CA GLN A 214 2.72 13.26 -6.73
C GLN A 214 2.13 14.38 -5.87
N MET A 215 2.47 15.64 -6.16
CA MET A 215 1.84 16.80 -5.53
C MET A 215 0.36 16.93 -5.90
N VAL A 216 -0.02 16.61 -7.15
CA VAL A 216 -1.43 16.60 -7.58
C VAL A 216 -2.21 15.51 -6.86
N GLN A 217 -1.66 14.30 -6.75
CA GLN A 217 -2.26 13.21 -5.96
C GLN A 217 -2.41 13.58 -4.48
N ALA A 218 -1.48 14.40 -3.96
CA ALA A 218 -1.58 14.95 -2.61
C ALA A 218 -2.60 16.09 -2.47
N GLY A 219 -3.25 16.54 -3.56
CA GLY A 219 -4.18 17.66 -3.57
C GLY A 219 -3.54 19.06 -3.63
N HIS A 220 -2.22 19.16 -3.84
CA HIS A 220 -1.45 20.42 -3.78
C HIS A 220 -1.28 21.10 -5.15
N GLN A 221 -2.25 20.88 -6.04
CA GLN A 221 -2.27 21.38 -7.41
C GLN A 221 -2.18 22.91 -7.52
N GLN A 222 -2.87 23.67 -6.66
CA GLN A 222 -2.79 25.14 -6.67
C GLN A 222 -1.40 25.67 -6.31
N GLN A 223 -0.72 25.00 -5.37
CA GLN A 223 0.63 25.33 -4.93
C GLN A 223 1.64 25.16 -6.07
N LEU A 224 1.42 24.12 -6.89
CA LEU A 224 2.25 23.80 -8.04
C LEU A 224 2.14 24.88 -9.12
N PHE A 225 0.91 25.30 -9.46
CA PHE A 225 0.70 26.39 -10.41
C PHE A 225 1.27 27.73 -9.92
N ARG A 226 1.21 28.01 -8.61
CA ARG A 226 1.82 29.22 -8.01
C ARG A 226 3.35 29.19 -8.04
N THR A 227 3.95 28.01 -7.92
CA THR A 227 5.41 27.86 -7.92
C THR A 227 5.99 27.84 -9.33
N TYR A 228 5.20 27.42 -10.32
CA TYR A 228 5.58 27.45 -11.72
C TYR A 228 5.44 28.84 -12.37
N ARG A 229 4.44 29.62 -11.93
CA ARG A 229 4.16 30.97 -12.45
C ARG A 229 5.13 32.01 -11.90
#